data_AF-A0A3N7FVS5-F1
#
_entry.id   AF-A0A3N7FVS5-F1
#
_cell.length_a   1.000
_cell.length_b   1.000
_cell.length_c   1.000
_cell.angle_alpha   90.00
_cell.angle_beta   90.00
_cell.angle_gamma   90.00
#
_symmetry.space_group_name_H-M   'P 1'
#
loop_
_entity.id
_entity.type
_entity.pdbx_description
1 polymer ?
#
loop_
_entity_poly.entity_id
_entity_poly.type
_entity_poly.pdbx_seq_one_letter_code
_entity_poly.pdbx_strand_id
1 'polypeptide(L)'
;MRSTSKRRKGDSRALDLGFDFSDEIKALIGEDGDKDFKLRIRKKLYQTDTSAHHDRFTMPCRQINECESLLIGDEKTTICQGDGIGVTLVELGLGDEKDSTFTSQLRLKQWNMKNSSSYALRSSWNDVMVRNVGALHQDDYVQIYSFRRNEELWFVLIKESDHEEGRTDGVFGRTSTQGE
;
A
#
# COMPACT_ATOMS: atom_id res chain seq x y z
N MET A 1 29.03 24.44 33.66
CA MET A 1 27.58 24.40 33.35
C MET A 1 27.37 23.49 32.15
N ARG A 2 26.60 22.41 32.29
CA ARG A 2 26.41 21.40 31.23
C ARG A 2 25.23 21.80 30.35
N SER A 3 25.48 22.07 29.07
CA SER A 3 24.42 22.21 28.05
C SER A 3 23.97 20.83 27.59
N THR A 4 22.72 20.48 27.86
CA THR A 4 22.08 19.28 27.31
C THR A 4 21.32 19.66 26.04
N SER A 5 21.77 19.10 24.93
CA SER A 5 21.13 19.23 23.62
C SER A 5 19.78 18.51 23.64
N LYS A 6 18.71 19.27 23.41
CA LYS A 6 17.32 18.79 23.39
C LYS A 6 17.07 18.11 22.05
N ARG A 7 17.01 16.77 22.08
CA ARG A 7 16.69 15.88 20.95
C ARG A 7 15.34 16.31 20.35
N ARG A 8 15.34 16.82 19.11
CA ARG A 8 14.12 17.15 18.38
C ARG A 8 13.35 15.86 18.09
N LYS A 9 12.20 15.71 18.73
CA LYS A 9 11.21 14.66 18.50
C LYS A 9 10.74 14.81 17.04
N GLY A 10 10.89 13.75 16.25
CA GLY A 10 10.49 13.71 14.86
C GLY A 10 9.02 14.06 14.72
N ASP A 11 8.75 15.00 13.83
CA ASP A 11 7.42 15.43 13.43
C ASP A 11 6.80 14.30 12.58
N SER A 12 5.90 13.54 13.20
CA SER A 12 5.05 12.58 12.50
C SER A 12 4.11 13.40 11.61
N ARG A 13 4.47 13.58 10.34
CA ARG A 13 3.53 14.09 9.32
C ARG A 13 2.36 13.12 9.28
N ALA A 14 1.28 13.47 9.97
CA ALA A 14 -0.01 12.82 9.81
C ALA A 14 -0.35 12.86 8.32
N LEU A 15 -0.55 11.69 7.73
CA LEU A 15 -1.00 11.57 6.35
C LEU A 15 -2.43 12.10 6.33
N ASP A 16 -2.62 13.29 5.76
CA ASP A 16 -3.94 13.91 5.60
C ASP A 16 -4.71 13.18 4.50
N LEU A 17 -5.24 12.00 4.85
CA LEU A 17 -6.03 11.12 3.98
C LEU A 17 -7.54 11.45 4.04
N GLY A 18 -7.93 12.46 4.83
CA GLY A 18 -9.32 12.90 4.95
C GLY A 18 -10.28 11.87 5.58
N PHE A 19 -9.76 10.91 6.36
CA PHE A 19 -10.46 10.02 7.27
C PHE A 19 -9.62 9.83 8.56
N ASP A 20 -10.25 9.53 9.71
CA ASP A 20 -9.52 9.32 10.97
C ASP A 20 -8.84 7.93 10.95
N PHE A 21 -7.75 7.87 10.19
CA PHE A 21 -6.85 6.73 10.01
C PHE A 21 -6.46 6.06 11.33
N SER A 22 -6.50 6.80 12.44
CA SER A 22 -6.06 6.30 13.73
C SER A 22 -7.06 5.31 14.32
N ASP A 23 -8.36 5.57 14.24
CA ASP A 23 -9.35 4.78 14.98
C ASP A 23 -9.78 3.50 14.23
N GLU A 24 -9.90 3.57 12.91
CA GLU A 24 -10.13 2.36 12.08
C GLU A 24 -8.96 1.39 12.16
N ILE A 25 -7.73 1.91 12.09
CA ILE A 25 -6.52 1.07 12.18
C ILE A 25 -6.36 0.51 13.58
N LYS A 26 -6.60 1.29 14.64
CA LYS A 26 -6.63 0.75 16.02
C LYS A 26 -7.66 -0.36 16.17
N ALA A 27 -8.88 -0.16 15.64
CA ALA A 27 -9.92 -1.19 15.67
C ALA A 27 -9.50 -2.45 14.89
N LEU A 28 -8.77 -2.28 13.78
CA LEU A 28 -8.31 -3.35 12.93
C LEU A 28 -7.17 -4.19 13.54
N ILE A 29 -6.15 -3.53 14.07
CA ILE A 29 -4.95 -4.18 14.62
C ILE A 29 -5.15 -4.69 16.05
N GLY A 30 -6.14 -4.16 16.77
CA GLY A 30 -6.40 -4.44 18.18
C GLY A 30 -5.36 -3.79 19.11
N GLU A 31 -5.63 -3.82 20.42
CA GLU A 31 -4.78 -3.15 21.43
C GLU A 31 -3.31 -3.61 21.42
N ASP A 32 -3.05 -4.87 21.04
CA ASP A 32 -1.71 -5.47 21.01
C ASP A 32 -0.99 -5.33 19.65
N GLY A 33 -1.69 -4.97 18.58
CA GLY A 33 -1.17 -4.98 17.20
C GLY A 33 -0.44 -3.71 16.76
N ASP A 34 -0.49 -2.64 17.57
CA ASP A 34 0.05 -1.31 17.23
C ASP A 34 1.58 -1.30 17.04
N LYS A 35 2.31 -2.19 17.74
CA LYS A 35 3.78 -2.21 17.71
C LYS A 35 4.37 -2.69 16.38
N ASP A 36 3.64 -3.51 15.64
CA ASP A 36 4.12 -4.13 14.40
C ASP A 36 3.49 -3.54 13.13
N PHE A 37 2.65 -2.51 13.26
CA PHE A 37 2.06 -1.81 12.13
C PHE A 37 3.11 -0.96 11.39
N LYS A 38 3.52 -1.40 10.20
CA LYS A 38 4.65 -0.83 9.46
C LYS A 38 4.31 -0.58 8.00
N LEU A 39 4.61 0.62 7.50
CA LEU A 39 4.59 0.90 6.06
C LEU A 39 5.68 0.09 5.36
N ARG A 40 5.28 -0.84 4.51
CA ARG A 40 6.19 -1.73 3.78
C ARG A 40 6.59 -1.16 2.44
N ILE A 41 5.65 -0.66 1.65
CA ILE A 41 5.97 -0.14 0.32
C ILE A 41 5.01 0.97 -0.06
N ARG A 42 5.55 2.02 -0.69
CA ARG A 42 4.82 3.01 -1.47
C ARG A 42 5.17 2.74 -2.93
N LYS A 43 4.18 2.51 -3.78
CA LYS A 43 4.41 2.07 -5.16
C LYS A 43 3.32 2.60 -6.10
N LYS A 44 3.73 2.88 -7.33
CA LYS A 44 2.84 3.10 -8.47
C LYS A 44 2.24 1.77 -8.97
N LEU A 45 0.93 1.72 -9.21
CA LEU A 45 0.28 0.59 -9.87
C LEU A 45 0.69 0.51 -11.34
N TYR A 46 1.30 -0.61 -11.75
CA TYR A 46 1.64 -0.85 -13.15
C TYR A 46 0.56 -1.67 -13.83
N GLN A 47 0.56 -1.69 -15.16
CA GLN A 47 -0.34 -2.54 -15.97
C GLN A 47 -0.32 -4.01 -15.52
N THR A 48 0.84 -4.51 -15.08
CA THR A 48 0.95 -5.89 -14.59
C THR A 48 0.22 -6.14 -13.28
N ASP A 49 -0.05 -5.09 -12.52
CA ASP A 49 -0.80 -5.14 -11.27
C ASP A 49 -2.31 -4.95 -11.49
N THR A 50 -2.72 -4.26 -12.55
CA THR A 50 -4.14 -3.99 -12.84
C THR A 50 -4.74 -4.95 -13.87
N SER A 51 -3.91 -5.72 -14.58
CA SER A 51 -4.36 -6.67 -15.61
C SER A 51 -5.00 -7.92 -15.01
N ALA A 52 -6.25 -8.16 -15.38
CA ALA A 52 -7.00 -9.38 -15.04
C ALA A 52 -6.29 -10.68 -15.44
N HIS A 53 -5.43 -10.64 -16.46
CA HIS A 53 -4.68 -11.82 -16.89
C HIS A 53 -3.58 -12.22 -15.90
N HIS A 54 -3.00 -11.26 -15.17
CA HIS A 54 -1.85 -11.51 -14.31
C HIS A 54 -2.23 -11.89 -12.87
N ASP A 55 -3.39 -11.43 -12.37
CA ASP A 55 -3.92 -11.70 -11.02
C ASP A 55 -2.84 -11.59 -9.94
N ARG A 56 -2.15 -10.45 -9.93
CA ARG A 56 -1.06 -10.22 -8.97
C ARG A 56 -0.82 -8.77 -8.67
N PHE A 57 -0.45 -8.47 -7.44
CA PHE A 57 0.22 -7.23 -7.07
C PHE A 57 1.66 -7.51 -6.64
N THR A 58 2.63 -6.91 -7.34
CA THR A 58 4.05 -7.19 -7.10
C THR A 58 4.68 -6.17 -6.16
N MET A 59 5.45 -6.63 -5.17
CA MET A 59 6.24 -5.81 -4.27
C MET A 59 7.72 -6.17 -4.42
N PRO A 60 8.50 -5.40 -5.20
CA PRO A 60 9.92 -5.64 -5.35
C PRO A 60 10.64 -5.53 -3.99
N CYS A 61 11.40 -6.55 -3.58
CA CYS A 61 11.99 -6.59 -2.23
C CYS A 61 12.92 -5.39 -1.94
N ARG A 62 13.54 -4.82 -2.97
CA ARG A 62 14.39 -3.62 -2.87
C ARG A 62 13.63 -2.35 -2.52
N GLN A 63 12.31 -2.33 -2.70
CA GLN A 63 11.43 -1.21 -2.38
C GLN A 63 10.65 -1.45 -1.07
N ILE A 64 10.86 -2.60 -0.43
CA ILE A 64 10.17 -2.94 0.82
C ILE A 64 11.01 -2.49 2.01
N ASN A 65 10.43 -1.63 2.83
CA ASN A 65 10.99 -1.21 4.11
C ASN A 65 11.13 -2.40 5.05
N GLU A 66 12.33 -2.56 5.60
CA GLU A 66 12.68 -3.66 6.50
C GLU A 66 12.28 -5.03 5.92
N CYS A 67 12.53 -5.28 4.63
CA CYS A 67 12.13 -6.51 3.93
C CYS A 67 12.44 -7.81 4.70
N GLU A 68 13.58 -7.87 5.40
CA GLU A 68 14.01 -9.02 6.22
C GLU A 68 13.13 -9.30 7.44
N SER A 69 12.38 -8.30 7.92
CA SER A 69 11.47 -8.38 9.08
C SER A 69 10.02 -8.63 8.68
N LEU A 70 9.73 -8.76 7.38
CA LEU A 70 8.36 -9.02 6.91
C LEU A 70 7.89 -10.43 7.26
N LEU A 71 8.79 -11.41 7.08
CA LEU A 71 8.54 -12.83 7.28
C LEU A 71 9.28 -13.33 8.52
N ILE A 72 8.68 -14.27 9.25
CA ILE A 72 9.24 -14.87 10.47
C ILE A 72 9.31 -16.39 10.35
N GLY A 73 10.27 -17.01 11.05
CA GLY A 73 10.39 -18.47 11.16
C GLY A 73 10.27 -19.21 9.83
N ASP A 74 9.36 -20.18 9.78
CA ASP A 74 9.11 -21.06 8.64
C ASP A 74 8.43 -20.37 7.46
N GLU A 75 7.93 -19.14 7.61
CA GLU A 75 7.39 -18.39 6.48
C GLU A 75 8.48 -18.08 5.45
N LYS A 76 9.72 -17.83 5.91
CA LYS A 76 10.86 -17.51 5.03
C LYS A 76 11.19 -18.64 4.06
N THR A 77 10.91 -19.89 4.45
CA THR A 77 11.10 -21.07 3.59
C THR A 77 9.84 -21.35 2.78
N THR A 78 8.67 -21.29 3.43
CA THR A 78 7.37 -21.60 2.81
C THR A 78 7.00 -20.61 1.69
N ILE A 79 7.40 -19.35 1.81
CA ILE A 79 7.09 -18.29 0.82
C ILE A 79 7.61 -18.59 -0.60
N CYS A 80 8.69 -19.37 -0.69
CA CYS A 80 9.31 -19.77 -1.96
C CYS A 80 8.77 -21.11 -2.48
N GLN A 81 7.97 -21.83 -1.69
CA GLN A 81 7.48 -23.18 -1.99
C GLN A 81 5.98 -23.17 -2.34
N GLY A 82 5.54 -24.17 -3.11
CA GLY A 82 4.12 -24.39 -3.44
C GLY A 82 3.40 -23.11 -3.91
N ASP A 83 2.27 -22.81 -3.27
CA ASP A 83 1.44 -21.64 -3.52
C ASP A 83 1.78 -20.42 -2.66
N GLY A 84 2.85 -20.49 -1.85
CA GLY A 84 3.20 -19.45 -0.87
C GLY A 84 2.33 -19.49 0.40
N ILE A 85 2.41 -18.43 1.21
CA ILE A 85 1.69 -18.34 2.49
C ILE A 85 0.34 -17.63 2.33
N GLY A 86 -0.64 -18.00 3.13
CA GLY A 86 -1.91 -17.25 3.23
C GLY A 86 -1.69 -15.93 3.95
N VAL A 87 -2.30 -14.86 3.45
CA VAL A 87 -2.29 -13.53 4.08
C VAL A 87 -3.65 -12.88 3.96
N THR A 88 -3.99 -12.06 4.96
CA THR A 88 -5.19 -11.26 4.92
C THR A 88 -4.85 -9.85 4.41
N LEU A 89 -5.60 -9.36 3.42
CA LEU A 89 -5.50 -7.99 2.93
C LEU A 89 -6.74 -7.20 3.34
N VAL A 90 -6.53 -6.02 3.91
CA VAL A 90 -7.59 -5.06 4.22
C VAL A 90 -7.53 -3.92 3.20
N GLU A 91 -8.64 -3.68 2.54
CA GLU A 91 -8.86 -2.59 1.59
C GLU A 91 -9.50 -1.45 2.37
N LEU A 92 -8.71 -0.42 2.72
CA LEU A 92 -9.12 0.63 3.64
C LEU A 92 -9.40 1.94 2.90
N GLY A 93 -10.62 2.46 3.04
CA GLY A 93 -11.05 3.67 2.35
C GLY A 93 -11.06 3.50 0.83
N LEU A 94 -11.28 2.27 0.37
CA LEU A 94 -11.36 1.91 -1.05
C LEU A 94 -12.79 1.49 -1.39
N GLY A 95 -13.31 2.02 -2.49
CA GLY A 95 -14.68 1.80 -2.94
C GLY A 95 -15.43 3.10 -3.20
N ASP A 96 -16.69 2.98 -3.63
CA ASP A 96 -17.56 4.13 -3.94
C ASP A 96 -18.01 4.88 -2.66
N GLU A 97 -18.02 4.20 -1.52
CA GLU A 97 -18.27 4.80 -0.20
C GLU A 97 -16.93 4.96 0.54
N LYS A 98 -16.60 6.20 0.91
CA LYS A 98 -15.32 6.59 1.50
C LYS A 98 -14.96 5.86 2.81
N ASP A 99 -15.97 5.27 3.47
CA ASP A 99 -15.84 4.52 4.73
C ASP A 99 -15.88 2.99 4.52
N SER A 100 -15.74 2.53 3.27
CA SER A 100 -15.71 1.11 2.94
C SER A 100 -14.42 0.45 3.41
N THR A 101 -14.56 -0.57 4.25
CA THR A 101 -13.48 -1.48 4.62
C THR A 101 -13.84 -2.89 4.19
N PHE A 102 -13.02 -3.48 3.31
CA PHE A 102 -13.17 -4.87 2.90
C PHE A 102 -11.96 -5.70 3.30
N THR A 103 -12.18 -7.00 3.49
CA THR A 103 -11.12 -7.95 3.80
C THR A 103 -11.10 -9.06 2.74
N SER A 104 -9.93 -9.33 2.20
CA SER A 104 -9.69 -10.33 1.16
C SER A 104 -8.61 -11.31 1.60
N GLN A 105 -8.86 -12.60 1.40
CA GLN A 105 -7.84 -13.64 1.62
C GLN A 105 -7.02 -13.84 0.36
N LEU A 106 -5.70 -13.72 0.48
CA LEU A 106 -4.74 -13.78 -0.63
C LEU A 106 -3.61 -14.75 -0.32
N ARG A 107 -2.81 -15.04 -1.35
CA ARG A 107 -1.53 -15.73 -1.20
C ARG A 107 -0.38 -14.77 -1.43
N LEU A 108 0.57 -14.73 -0.51
CA LEU A 108 1.85 -14.07 -0.71
C LEU A 108 2.87 -15.09 -1.19
N LYS A 109 3.54 -14.81 -2.31
CA LYS A 109 4.60 -15.68 -2.86
C LYS A 109 5.85 -14.89 -3.21
N GLN A 110 7.02 -15.44 -2.94
CA GLN A 110 8.29 -14.85 -3.32
C GLN A 110 8.75 -15.41 -4.66
N TRP A 111 9.12 -14.50 -5.57
CA TRP A 111 9.76 -14.84 -6.83
C TRP A 111 11.20 -14.38 -6.79
N ASN A 112 12.10 -15.36 -6.96
CA ASN A 112 13.53 -15.12 -7.06
C ASN A 112 13.91 -15.10 -8.54
N MET A 113 14.33 -13.92 -9.01
CA MET A 113 14.96 -13.72 -10.31
C MET A 113 16.48 -13.79 -10.14
N LYS A 114 17.20 -13.83 -11.27
CA LYS A 114 18.68 -13.99 -11.29
C LYS A 114 19.43 -13.02 -10.35
N ASN A 115 18.97 -11.77 -10.26
CA ASN A 115 19.65 -10.71 -9.49
C ASN A 115 18.72 -9.96 -8.51
N SER A 116 17.47 -10.38 -8.37
CA SER A 116 16.46 -9.67 -7.58
C SER A 116 15.36 -10.61 -7.10
N SER A 117 14.68 -10.22 -6.04
CA SER A 117 13.48 -10.88 -5.57
C SER A 117 12.31 -9.91 -5.49
N SER A 118 11.10 -10.45 -5.61
CA SER A 118 9.85 -9.72 -5.41
C SER A 118 8.85 -10.62 -4.71
N TYR A 119 8.05 -10.05 -3.81
CA TYR A 119 6.83 -10.70 -3.37
C TYR A 119 5.67 -10.40 -4.32
N ALA A 120 4.70 -11.28 -4.41
CA ALA A 120 3.47 -11.08 -5.15
C ALA A 120 2.28 -11.52 -4.30
N LEU A 121 1.31 -10.62 -4.12
CA LEU A 121 -0.04 -10.98 -3.65
C LEU A 121 -0.82 -11.55 -4.84
N ARG A 122 -1.46 -12.71 -4.66
CA ARG A 122 -2.08 -13.49 -5.75
C ARG A 122 -3.35 -14.22 -5.30
N SER A 123 -3.95 -14.95 -6.24
CA SER A 123 -5.11 -15.87 -6.10
C SER A 123 -6.47 -15.19 -6.07
N SER A 124 -6.55 -13.98 -5.50
CA SER A 124 -7.80 -13.20 -5.45
C SER A 124 -7.52 -11.71 -5.66
N TRP A 125 -6.40 -11.34 -6.29
CA TRP A 125 -6.04 -9.93 -6.47
C TRP A 125 -6.97 -9.26 -7.51
N ASN A 126 -7.39 -10.00 -8.52
CA ASN A 126 -8.40 -9.53 -9.46
C ASN A 126 -9.71 -9.13 -8.77
N ASP A 127 -10.13 -9.87 -7.74
CA ASP A 127 -11.35 -9.56 -6.99
C ASP A 127 -11.21 -8.23 -6.24
N VAL A 128 -10.01 -7.95 -5.70
CA VAL A 128 -9.66 -6.65 -5.12
C VAL A 128 -9.77 -5.54 -6.17
N MET A 129 -9.23 -5.75 -7.38
CA MET A 129 -9.30 -4.75 -8.45
C MET A 129 -10.73 -4.52 -8.95
N VAL A 130 -11.54 -5.57 -9.10
CA VAL A 130 -12.94 -5.47 -9.54
C VAL A 130 -13.78 -4.73 -8.52
N ARG A 131 -13.60 -5.02 -7.22
CA ARG A 131 -14.33 -4.35 -6.15
C ARG A 131 -13.99 -2.86 -6.06
N ASN A 132 -12.74 -2.51 -6.34
CA ASN A 132 -12.23 -1.15 -6.21
C ASN A 132 -12.04 -0.46 -7.57
N VAL A 133 -12.79 -0.84 -8.60
CA VAL A 133 -12.62 -0.32 -9.97
C VAL A 133 -12.82 1.20 -10.07
N GLY A 134 -13.67 1.79 -9.22
CA GLY A 134 -13.85 3.24 -9.13
C GLY A 134 -12.73 3.97 -8.39
N ALA A 135 -11.91 3.25 -7.61
CA ALA A 135 -10.89 3.82 -6.74
C ALA A 135 -9.47 3.55 -7.20
N LEU A 136 -9.16 2.38 -7.77
CA LEU A 136 -7.81 1.95 -8.14
C LEU A 136 -7.62 1.88 -9.66
N HIS A 137 -6.74 2.73 -10.18
CA HIS A 137 -6.42 2.78 -11.60
C HIS A 137 -4.94 2.52 -11.85
N GLN A 138 -4.61 2.21 -13.11
CA GLN A 138 -3.22 2.18 -13.52
C GLN A 138 -2.58 3.55 -13.26
N ASP A 139 -1.32 3.54 -12.83
CA ASP A 139 -0.51 4.71 -12.55
C ASP A 139 -0.86 5.50 -11.27
N ASP A 140 -1.88 5.08 -10.52
CA ASP A 140 -2.14 5.55 -9.16
C ASP A 140 -1.03 5.12 -8.19
N TYR A 141 -0.88 5.88 -7.11
CA TYR A 141 0.04 5.55 -6.03
C TYR A 141 -0.72 4.90 -4.87
N VAL A 142 -0.21 3.77 -4.41
CA VAL A 142 -0.75 3.02 -3.28
C VAL A 142 0.33 2.77 -2.22
N GLN A 143 -0.14 2.55 -1.01
CA GLN A 143 0.68 2.15 0.13
C GLN A 143 0.22 0.78 0.64
N ILE A 144 1.20 -0.06 0.97
CA ILE A 144 0.96 -1.31 1.70
C ILE A 144 1.61 -1.21 3.07
N TYR A 145 0.79 -1.39 4.10
CA TYR A 145 1.23 -1.60 5.46
C TYR A 145 1.16 -3.08 5.80
N SER A 146 1.98 -3.53 6.74
CA SER A 146 1.86 -4.86 7.34
C SER A 146 1.69 -4.78 8.84
N PHE A 147 1.02 -5.74 9.42
CA PHE A 147 1.02 -5.99 10.86
C PHE A 147 0.82 -7.48 11.13
N ARG A 148 0.90 -7.86 12.41
CA ARG A 148 0.63 -9.23 12.85
C ARG A 148 -0.61 -9.25 13.73
N ARG A 149 -1.49 -10.22 13.49
CA ARG A 149 -2.66 -10.50 14.32
C ARG A 149 -2.78 -12.00 14.48
N ASN A 150 -2.78 -12.48 15.73
CA ASN A 150 -2.74 -13.91 16.04
C ASN A 150 -1.60 -14.65 15.31
N GLU A 151 -0.41 -14.04 15.29
CA GLU A 151 0.81 -14.53 14.60
C GLU A 151 0.74 -14.55 13.05
N GLU A 152 -0.44 -14.32 12.46
CA GLU A 152 -0.62 -14.25 11.01
C GLU A 152 -0.18 -12.89 10.43
N LEU A 153 0.34 -12.91 9.20
CA LEU A 153 0.71 -11.71 8.45
C LEU A 153 -0.52 -11.08 7.79
N TRP A 154 -0.77 -9.82 8.14
CA TRP A 154 -1.86 -9.01 7.58
C TRP A 154 -1.28 -7.83 6.82
N PHE A 155 -1.97 -7.43 5.76
CA PHE A 155 -1.67 -6.24 4.96
C PHE A 155 -2.83 -5.26 4.96
N VAL A 156 -2.52 -3.97 4.85
CA VAL A 156 -3.50 -2.91 4.58
C VAL A 156 -3.10 -2.21 3.30
N LEU A 157 -4.03 -2.14 2.34
CA LEU A 157 -3.91 -1.40 1.10
C LEU A 157 -4.69 -0.09 1.21
N ILE A 158 -4.00 1.01 0.95
CA ILE A 158 -4.56 2.36 0.92
C ILE A 158 -4.14 3.02 -0.39
N LYS A 159 -5.06 3.75 -1.02
CA LYS A 159 -4.73 4.66 -2.12
C LYS A 159 -4.20 5.97 -1.54
N GLU A 160 -3.05 6.40 -2.04
CA GLU A 160 -2.36 7.60 -1.58
C GLU A 160 -2.67 8.80 -2.48
N SER A 161 -2.62 8.64 -3.79
CA SER A 161 -2.95 9.69 -4.75
C SER A 161 -3.33 9.10 -6.11
N ASP A 162 -4.10 9.89 -6.87
CA ASP A 162 -4.30 9.63 -8.30
C ASP A 162 -2.98 9.77 -9.06
N HIS A 163 -2.95 9.24 -10.28
CA HIS A 163 -1.93 9.58 -11.26
C HIS A 163 -1.84 11.12 -11.40
N GLU A 164 -0.68 11.70 -11.09
CA GLU A 164 -0.43 13.11 -11.41
C GLU A 164 -0.32 13.24 -12.93
N GLU A 165 -1.44 13.52 -13.61
CA GLU A 165 -1.39 14.08 -14.95
C GLU A 165 -0.63 15.40 -14.86
N GLY A 166 0.50 15.46 -15.58
CA GLY A 166 1.33 16.65 -15.66
C GLY A 166 0.48 17.87 -15.91
N ARG A 167 0.56 18.83 -14.98
CA ARG A 167 0.03 20.18 -15.07
C ARG A 167 0.39 20.81 -16.41
N THR A 168 -0.46 20.66 -17.41
CA THR A 168 -0.47 21.49 -18.61
C THR A 168 -1.46 22.61 -18.35
N ASP A 169 -1.09 23.52 -17.45
CA ASP A 169 -1.74 24.83 -17.37
C ASP A 169 -1.37 25.57 -18.66
N GLY A 170 -2.21 25.40 -19.67
CA GLY A 170 -2.20 26.20 -20.88
C GLY A 170 -2.36 27.67 -20.50
N VAL A 171 -1.26 28.42 -20.57
CA VAL A 171 -1.30 29.88 -20.64
C VAL A 171 -1.90 30.27 -21.99
N PHE A 172 -3.23 30.23 -22.09
CA PHE A 172 -3.94 31.04 -23.07
C PHE A 172 -4.00 32.45 -22.51
N GLY A 173 -3.01 33.24 -22.90
CA GLY A 173 -2.99 34.68 -22.69
C GLY A 173 -4.24 35.31 -23.29
N ARG A 174 -5.05 35.92 -22.42
CA ARG A 174 -6.12 36.84 -22.78
C ARG A 174 -5.48 38.07 -23.43
N THR A 175 -5.79 38.34 -24.69
CA THR A 175 -5.82 39.71 -25.20
C THR A 175 -7.22 40.00 -25.70
N SER A 176 -7.97 40.62 -24.80
CA SER A 176 -9.24 41.26 -25.07
C SER A 176 -9.07 42.27 -26.20
N THR A 177 -9.86 42.12 -27.25
CA THR A 177 -10.17 43.16 -28.21
C THR A 177 -10.91 44.28 -27.47
N GLN A 178 -10.43 45.52 -27.58
CA GLN A 178 -11.26 46.69 -27.31
C GLN A 178 -11.08 47.63 -28.51
N GLY A 179 -12.13 47.71 -29.32
CA GLY A 179 -12.34 48.81 -30.24
C GLY A 179 -13.11 49.89 -29.49
N GLU A 180 -12.62 51.12 -29.56
CA GLU A 180 -13.24 52.31 -30.18
C GLU A 180 -12.23 53.47 -30.09
#